data_AF-A0A564RYY6-F1
#
_entry.id   AF-A0A564RYY6-F1
#
_cell.length_a   1.000
_cell.length_b   1.000
_cell.length_c   1.000
_cell.angle_alpha   90.00
_cell.angle_beta   90.00
_cell.angle_gamma   90.00
#
_symmetry.space_group_name_H-M   'P 1'
#
loop_
_entity.id
_entity.type
_entity.pdbx_description
1 polymer ?
#
loop_
_entity_poly.entity_id
_entity_poly.type
_entity_poly.pdbx_seq_one_letter_code
_entity_poly.pdbx_strand_id
1 'polypeptide(L)'
;MTNVRVIKPALAALVAAAACVGGLAFSSAQPAQADTYSDLITAQNQHTASVQREAELKQQLAGASQELADKVLELDDLTNNKIVAAQNKVTQANEDAATAQDEADAASKRLSAAQKDKETLEEQIKQTGKDYDDAHAAVAQLARDEMHGSNASDVMSVVTGATSTQDFVNSMQSRDALSRNEANAASSAATSLSTSKNRGERLAAIEKQIAVLKTQSDEKAASAQTAAETAQSERDALDKLRQEGETRRNELSSMVDSLDSESARQAARTVLIASQVDSYNRQFQKEQQDAANRVDTGIQGGTPSTPVTPAPAPAPAPAPAPAPAPAPAPAPAPAPSVGGQGTSNGDYGNAYAAGQCTYWAYERRRQMGIGTPSYLGNGGFWWRSAPAYGLRVDHTPQVGAALSFLPGQDGADGTYGHVAVVEAVYGDGTFQISEMNWGGPWNIHYRTLTNLGQYWFVH
;
A
#
# COMPACT_ATOMS: atom_id res chain seq x y z
N MET A 1 20.96 -51.49 -52.01
CA MET A 1 21.39 -50.15 -51.58
C MET A 1 20.56 -49.74 -50.37
N THR A 2 21.23 -49.42 -49.26
CA THR A 2 20.79 -48.55 -48.12
C THR A 2 19.44 -48.85 -47.44
N ASN A 3 19.42 -49.50 -46.27
CA ASN A 3 19.55 -48.94 -44.90
C ASN A 3 18.36 -48.10 -44.42
N VAL A 4 17.46 -48.70 -43.63
CA VAL A 4 16.56 -48.00 -42.71
C VAL A 4 16.82 -48.53 -41.30
N ARG A 5 17.38 -47.69 -40.43
CA ARG A 5 17.62 -48.00 -39.01
C ARG A 5 16.31 -47.98 -38.25
N VAL A 6 15.97 -49.12 -37.66
CA VAL A 6 14.98 -49.29 -36.60
C VAL A 6 15.71 -49.22 -35.27
N ILE A 7 15.29 -48.35 -34.35
CA ILE A 7 15.51 -48.57 -32.91
C ILE A 7 14.19 -48.31 -32.18
N LYS A 8 13.72 -49.37 -31.51
CA LYS A 8 12.53 -49.48 -30.66
C LYS A 8 12.90 -49.24 -29.18
N PRO A 9 11.90 -49.05 -28.30
CA PRO A 9 12.01 -48.40 -27.00
C PRO A 9 12.36 -49.37 -25.85
N ALA A 10 12.77 -48.84 -24.69
CA ALA A 10 12.84 -49.63 -23.47
C ALA A 10 12.43 -48.82 -22.24
N LEU A 11 11.48 -49.40 -21.51
CA LEU A 11 10.86 -48.98 -20.25
C LEU A 11 11.84 -49.02 -19.05
N ALA A 12 11.60 -48.07 -18.15
CA ALA A 12 11.62 -48.11 -16.68
C ALA A 12 12.24 -49.29 -15.91
N ALA A 13 13.08 -48.96 -14.92
CA ALA A 13 13.13 -49.64 -13.62
C ALA A 13 13.56 -48.68 -12.50
N LEU A 14 12.71 -48.57 -11.47
CA LEU A 14 12.88 -47.95 -10.15
C LEU A 14 13.89 -48.75 -9.30
N VAL A 15 14.68 -48.10 -8.43
CA VAL A 15 14.71 -48.31 -6.95
C VAL A 15 15.60 -47.24 -6.27
N ALA A 16 15.08 -46.80 -5.12
CA ALA A 16 15.48 -45.77 -4.18
C ALA A 16 16.87 -45.86 -3.51
N ALA A 17 17.35 -44.68 -3.08
CA ALA A 17 17.69 -44.30 -1.69
C ALA A 17 19.08 -43.68 -1.45
N ALA A 18 19.04 -42.67 -0.56
CA ALA A 18 20.11 -42.00 0.20
C ALA A 18 20.86 -40.85 -0.49
N ALA A 19 21.14 -39.69 0.12
CA ALA A 19 20.63 -39.00 1.32
C ALA A 19 21.26 -37.58 1.30
N CYS A 20 20.49 -36.56 1.65
CA CYS A 20 20.93 -35.32 2.31
C CYS A 20 22.15 -34.55 1.74
N VAL A 21 21.92 -33.75 0.69
CA VAL A 21 22.55 -32.42 0.55
C VAL A 21 21.46 -31.48 0.02
N GLY A 22 20.97 -30.58 0.87
CA GLY A 22 19.89 -29.65 0.56
C GLY A 22 20.32 -28.64 -0.49
N GLY A 23 20.06 -28.97 -1.76
CA GLY A 23 20.02 -28.01 -2.85
C GLY A 23 18.84 -27.06 -2.61
N LEU A 24 19.16 -25.78 -2.43
CA LEU A 24 18.20 -24.68 -2.48
C LEU A 24 17.55 -24.69 -3.86
N ALA A 25 16.40 -25.35 -3.94
CA ALA A 25 15.52 -25.26 -5.08
C ALA A 25 15.07 -23.81 -5.19
N PHE A 26 15.40 -23.21 -6.34
CA PHE A 26 14.74 -22.02 -6.86
C PHE A 26 13.22 -22.23 -6.77
N SER A 27 12.63 -21.72 -5.70
CA SER A 27 11.20 -21.49 -5.65
C SER A 27 11.03 -20.08 -6.19
N SER A 28 10.88 -19.97 -7.52
CA SER A 28 10.18 -18.80 -8.06
C SER A 28 8.87 -18.74 -7.30
N ALA A 29 8.70 -17.73 -6.45
CA ALA A 29 7.41 -17.44 -5.84
C ALA A 29 6.43 -17.31 -7.01
N GLN A 30 5.63 -18.35 -7.23
CA GLN A 30 4.58 -18.28 -8.22
C GLN A 30 3.61 -17.22 -7.71
N PRO A 31 3.27 -16.19 -8.50
CA PRO A 31 2.21 -15.28 -8.11
C PRO A 31 0.93 -16.10 -7.88
N ALA A 32 0.19 -15.67 -6.86
CA ALA A 32 -1.04 -16.30 -6.39
C ALA A 32 -1.93 -16.70 -7.58
N GLN A 33 -2.18 -18.00 -7.72
CA GLN A 33 -2.89 -18.61 -8.86
C GLN A 33 -4.42 -18.39 -8.80
N ALA A 34 -4.89 -17.33 -8.15
CA ALA A 34 -6.32 -17.08 -7.96
C ALA A 34 -6.94 -16.31 -9.14
N ASP A 35 -6.17 -15.46 -9.84
CA ASP A 35 -6.68 -14.61 -10.93
C ASP A 35 -6.64 -15.30 -12.31
N THR A 36 -5.84 -16.34 -12.49
CA THR A 36 -5.59 -16.93 -13.82
C THR A 36 -6.82 -17.56 -14.47
N TYR A 37 -7.77 -18.09 -13.68
CA TYR A 37 -9.00 -18.69 -14.22
C TYR A 37 -10.06 -17.63 -14.57
N SER A 38 -10.23 -16.60 -13.73
CA SER A 38 -11.12 -15.48 -14.05
C SER A 38 -10.59 -14.66 -15.23
N ASP A 39 -9.28 -14.48 -15.32
CA ASP A 39 -8.63 -13.80 -16.43
C ASP A 39 -8.74 -14.60 -17.72
N LEU A 40 -8.59 -15.93 -17.65
CA LEU A 40 -8.78 -16.79 -18.81
C LEU A 40 -10.24 -16.79 -19.30
N ILE A 41 -11.22 -16.85 -18.39
CA ILE A 41 -12.64 -16.75 -18.75
C ILE A 41 -12.95 -15.38 -19.33
N THR A 42 -12.42 -14.31 -18.75
CA THR A 42 -12.62 -12.94 -19.24
C THR A 42 -12.00 -12.77 -20.62
N ALA A 43 -10.77 -13.24 -20.82
CA ALA A 43 -10.10 -13.23 -22.12
C ALA A 43 -10.86 -14.08 -23.16
N GLN A 44 -11.38 -15.24 -22.77
CA GLN A 44 -12.17 -16.10 -23.66
C GLN A 44 -13.50 -15.45 -24.04
N ASN A 45 -14.21 -14.85 -23.08
CA ASN A 45 -15.45 -14.13 -23.33
C ASN A 45 -15.23 -12.89 -24.20
N GLN A 46 -14.14 -12.15 -23.98
CA GLN A 46 -13.75 -11.01 -24.82
C GLN A 46 -13.43 -11.44 -26.25
N HIS A 47 -12.71 -12.56 -26.44
CA HIS A 47 -12.42 -13.12 -27.75
C HIS A 47 -13.68 -13.60 -28.48
N THR A 48 -14.61 -14.27 -27.78
CA THR A 48 -15.89 -14.66 -28.40
C THR A 48 -16.72 -13.44 -28.80
N ALA A 49 -16.76 -12.41 -27.96
CA ALA A 49 -17.45 -11.16 -28.27
C ALA A 49 -16.79 -10.40 -29.43
N SER A 50 -15.46 -10.41 -29.55
CA SER A 50 -14.75 -9.78 -30.68
C SER A 50 -15.03 -10.49 -31.99
N VAL A 51 -14.99 -11.83 -32.02
CA VAL A 51 -15.30 -12.61 -33.22
C VAL A 51 -16.74 -12.39 -33.70
N GLN A 52 -17.69 -12.26 -32.77
CA GLN A 52 -19.08 -11.94 -33.12
C GLN A 52 -19.22 -10.54 -33.73
N ARG A 53 -18.60 -9.52 -33.13
CA ARG A 53 -18.59 -8.16 -33.70
C ARG A 53 -17.92 -8.10 -35.06
N GLU A 54 -16.82 -8.82 -35.25
CA GLU A 54 -16.12 -8.90 -36.53
C GLU A 54 -17.02 -9.50 -37.63
N ALA A 55 -17.77 -10.55 -37.30
CA ALA A 55 -18.72 -11.17 -38.22
C ALA A 55 -19.89 -10.22 -38.58
N GLU A 56 -20.43 -9.51 -37.60
CA GLU A 56 -21.47 -8.50 -37.81
C GLU A 56 -20.98 -7.33 -38.67
N LEU A 57 -19.77 -6.83 -38.41
CA LEU A 57 -19.12 -5.78 -39.20
C LEU A 57 -18.92 -6.23 -40.65
N LYS A 58 -18.40 -7.45 -40.87
CA LYS A 58 -18.24 -8.02 -42.22
C LYS A 58 -19.58 -8.10 -42.97
N GLN A 59 -20.66 -8.46 -42.28
CA GLN A 59 -21.99 -8.51 -42.88
C GLN A 59 -22.51 -7.11 -43.24
N GLN A 60 -22.31 -6.11 -42.37
CA GLN A 60 -22.73 -4.73 -42.61
C GLN A 60 -21.90 -4.03 -43.71
N LEU A 61 -20.65 -4.47 -43.89
CA LEU A 61 -19.69 -3.98 -44.88
C LEU A 61 -19.74 -4.73 -46.22
N ALA A 62 -20.66 -5.69 -46.40
CA ALA A 62 -20.75 -6.52 -47.62
C ALA A 62 -21.00 -5.72 -48.93
N GLY A 63 -21.40 -4.45 -48.84
CA GLY A 63 -21.56 -3.52 -49.96
C GLY A 63 -20.46 -2.46 -50.09
N ALA A 64 -19.38 -2.56 -49.32
CA ALA A 64 -18.25 -1.62 -49.32
C ALA A 64 -17.04 -2.16 -50.09
N SER A 65 -16.06 -1.29 -50.38
CA SER A 65 -14.77 -1.74 -50.95
C SER A 65 -14.02 -2.61 -49.94
N GLN A 66 -13.31 -3.63 -50.44
CA GLN A 66 -12.57 -4.57 -49.60
C GLN A 66 -11.50 -3.86 -48.75
N GLU A 67 -10.82 -2.86 -49.32
CA GLU A 67 -9.83 -2.04 -48.62
C GLU A 67 -10.44 -1.27 -47.44
N LEU A 68 -11.65 -0.72 -47.58
CA LEU A 68 -12.33 -0.05 -46.48
C LEU A 68 -12.77 -1.05 -45.41
N ALA A 69 -13.33 -2.18 -45.83
CA ALA A 69 -13.78 -3.21 -44.90
C ALA A 69 -12.61 -3.69 -44.03
N ASP A 70 -11.45 -3.94 -44.64
CA ASP A 70 -10.23 -4.31 -43.92
C ASP A 70 -9.79 -3.22 -42.93
N LYS A 71 -9.78 -1.94 -43.33
CA LYS A 71 -9.42 -0.83 -42.43
C LYS A 71 -10.38 -0.65 -41.25
N VAL A 72 -11.69 -0.85 -41.46
CA VAL A 72 -12.69 -0.81 -40.38
C VAL A 72 -12.45 -1.94 -39.38
N LEU A 73 -12.22 -3.16 -39.88
CA LEU A 73 -11.94 -4.32 -39.03
C LEU A 73 -10.62 -4.18 -38.26
N GLU A 74 -9.58 -3.66 -38.91
CA GLU A 74 -8.30 -3.42 -38.23
C GLU A 74 -8.40 -2.33 -37.16
N LEU A 75 -9.18 -1.27 -37.39
CA LEU A 75 -9.42 -0.22 -36.38
C LEU A 75 -10.26 -0.74 -35.21
N ASP A 76 -11.26 -1.59 -35.49
CA ASP A 76 -12.07 -2.25 -34.46
C ASP A 76 -11.22 -3.18 -33.59
N ASP A 77 -10.42 -4.08 -34.20
CA ASP A 77 -9.50 -4.96 -33.47
C ASP A 77 -8.47 -4.15 -32.66
N LEU A 78 -7.92 -3.09 -33.25
CA LEU A 78 -6.98 -2.23 -32.53
C LEU A 78 -7.62 -1.58 -31.30
N THR A 79 -8.83 -1.04 -31.43
CA THR A 79 -9.53 -0.31 -30.35
C THR A 79 -10.09 -1.25 -29.29
N ASN A 80 -10.82 -2.29 -29.70
CA ASN A 80 -11.62 -3.13 -28.80
C ASN A 80 -10.87 -4.38 -28.30
N ASN A 81 -9.71 -4.69 -28.86
CA ASN A 81 -8.93 -5.87 -28.47
C ASN A 81 -7.49 -5.48 -28.08
N LYS A 82 -6.68 -4.98 -29.02
CA LYS A 82 -5.26 -4.71 -28.76
C LYS A 82 -5.02 -3.63 -27.71
N ILE A 83 -5.72 -2.50 -27.80
CA ILE A 83 -5.60 -1.41 -26.82
C ILE A 83 -6.11 -1.85 -25.45
N VAL A 84 -7.23 -2.57 -25.37
CA VAL A 84 -7.77 -3.09 -24.10
C VAL A 84 -6.81 -4.09 -23.46
N ALA A 85 -6.28 -5.03 -24.24
CA ALA A 85 -5.30 -5.99 -23.74
C ALA A 85 -4.00 -5.31 -23.26
N ALA A 86 -3.52 -4.29 -23.99
CA ALA A 86 -2.37 -3.50 -23.57
C ALA A 86 -2.65 -2.66 -22.31
N GLN A 87 -3.86 -2.12 -22.13
CA GLN A 87 -4.27 -1.45 -20.89
C GLN A 87 -4.24 -2.39 -19.68
N ASN A 88 -4.71 -3.62 -19.84
CA ASN A 88 -4.64 -4.63 -18.78
C ASN A 88 -3.19 -4.99 -18.44
N LYS A 89 -2.33 -5.16 -19.46
CA LYS A 89 -0.89 -5.39 -19.25
C LYS A 89 -0.21 -4.24 -18.52
N VAL A 90 -0.52 -2.99 -18.87
CA VAL A 90 0.00 -1.81 -18.17
C VAL A 90 -0.47 -1.81 -16.71
N THR A 91 -1.73 -2.15 -16.46
CA THR A 91 -2.29 -2.24 -15.10
C THR A 91 -1.53 -3.29 -14.29
N GLN A 92 -1.42 -4.51 -14.81
CA GLN A 92 -0.68 -5.59 -14.18
C GLN A 92 0.79 -5.22 -13.94
N ALA A 93 1.47 -4.66 -14.94
CA ALA A 93 2.88 -4.30 -14.81
C ALA A 93 3.10 -3.18 -13.79
N ASN A 94 2.15 -2.25 -13.64
CA ASN A 94 2.20 -1.24 -12.58
C ASN A 94 2.01 -1.85 -11.19
N GLU A 95 1.09 -2.81 -11.04
CA GLU A 95 0.85 -3.54 -9.78
C GLU A 95 2.07 -4.39 -9.40
N ASP A 96 2.66 -5.08 -10.37
CA ASP A 96 3.89 -5.85 -10.19
C ASP A 96 5.06 -4.94 -9.77
N ALA A 97 5.19 -3.77 -10.39
CA ALA A 97 6.19 -2.77 -10.02
C ALA A 97 5.98 -2.21 -8.61
N ALA A 98 4.73 -1.90 -8.23
CA ALA A 98 4.39 -1.45 -6.89
C ALA A 98 4.71 -2.53 -5.83
N THR A 99 4.31 -3.78 -6.10
CA THR A 99 4.58 -4.92 -5.22
C THR A 99 6.08 -5.14 -5.05
N ALA A 100 6.84 -5.11 -6.15
CA ALA A 100 8.29 -5.27 -6.11
C ALA A 100 8.97 -4.14 -5.33
N GLN A 101 8.48 -2.90 -5.45
CA GLN A 101 8.96 -1.75 -4.68
C GLN A 101 8.68 -1.92 -3.18
N ASP A 102 7.48 -2.35 -2.81
CA ASP A 102 7.12 -2.61 -1.41
C ASP A 102 7.98 -3.71 -0.78
N GLU A 103 8.29 -4.77 -1.54
CA GLU A 103 9.19 -5.83 -1.11
C GLU A 103 10.63 -5.32 -0.91
N ALA A 104 11.12 -4.45 -1.79
CA ALA A 104 12.43 -3.81 -1.68
C ALA A 104 12.50 -2.91 -0.44
N ASP A 105 11.48 -2.10 -0.19
CA ASP A 105 11.38 -1.23 0.98
C ASP A 105 11.32 -2.05 2.28
N ALA A 106 10.56 -3.15 2.28
CA ALA A 106 10.50 -4.06 3.41
C ALA A 106 11.85 -4.77 3.68
N ALA A 107 12.58 -5.16 2.64
CA ALA A 107 13.91 -5.75 2.76
C ALA A 107 14.92 -4.72 3.33
N SER A 108 14.88 -3.48 2.83
CA SER A 108 15.70 -2.37 3.33
C SER A 108 15.42 -2.07 4.81
N LYS A 109 14.15 -1.99 5.22
CA LYS A 109 13.76 -1.79 6.62
C LYS A 109 14.29 -2.90 7.54
N ARG A 110 14.24 -4.16 7.10
CA ARG A 110 14.80 -5.30 7.87
C ARG A 110 16.32 -5.19 8.02
N LEU A 111 17.03 -4.79 6.97
CA LEU A 111 18.47 -4.54 7.03
C LEU A 111 18.81 -3.42 8.03
N SER A 112 18.11 -2.28 7.95
CA SER A 112 18.32 -1.17 8.89
C SER A 112 18.02 -1.56 10.34
N ALA A 113 16.96 -2.34 10.58
CA ALA A 113 16.65 -2.83 11.91
C ALA A 113 17.77 -3.73 12.46
N ALA A 114 18.27 -4.68 11.66
CA ALA A 114 19.38 -5.54 12.06
C ALA A 114 20.68 -4.75 12.32
N GLN A 115 20.97 -3.72 11.53
CA GLN A 115 22.11 -2.82 11.77
C GLN A 115 21.97 -2.05 13.09
N LYS A 116 20.77 -1.60 13.43
CA LYS A 116 20.48 -0.92 14.71
C LYS A 116 20.59 -1.87 15.91
N ASP A 117 20.16 -3.12 15.74
CA ASP A 117 20.31 -4.16 16.75
C ASP A 117 21.79 -4.46 17.01
N LYS A 118 22.61 -4.51 15.94
CA LYS A 118 24.06 -4.63 16.05
C LYS A 118 24.65 -3.47 16.88
N GLU A 119 24.36 -2.22 16.52
CA GLU A 119 24.87 -1.03 17.23
C GLU A 119 24.49 -1.06 18.72
N THR A 120 23.23 -1.39 19.00
CA THR A 120 22.72 -1.51 20.38
C THR A 120 23.47 -2.60 21.15
N LEU A 121 23.73 -3.74 20.52
CA LEU A 121 24.43 -4.85 21.15
C LEU A 121 25.91 -4.54 21.38
N GLU A 122 26.57 -3.84 20.46
CA GLU A 122 27.95 -3.37 20.62
C GLU A 122 28.09 -2.43 21.82
N GLU A 123 27.16 -1.49 21.99
CA GLU A 123 27.15 -0.58 23.15
C GLU A 123 26.91 -1.35 24.46
N GLN A 124 26.01 -2.34 24.46
CA GLN A 124 25.78 -3.22 25.60
C GLN A 124 27.02 -4.07 25.95
N ILE A 125 27.77 -4.55 24.96
CA ILE A 125 29.02 -5.29 25.17
C ILE A 125 30.07 -4.37 25.81
N LYS A 126 30.21 -3.14 25.31
CA LYS A 126 31.13 -2.15 25.86
C LYS A 126 30.82 -1.82 27.31
N GLN A 127 29.54 -1.61 27.64
CA GLN A 127 29.11 -1.34 29.02
C GLN A 127 29.42 -2.52 29.95
N THR A 128 29.08 -3.75 29.55
CA THR A 128 29.37 -4.94 30.38
C THR A 128 30.86 -5.24 30.50
N GLY A 129 31.67 -4.89 29.51
CA GLY A 129 33.14 -4.91 29.63
C GLY A 129 33.63 -4.01 30.75
N LYS A 130 33.13 -2.77 30.81
CA LYS A 130 33.44 -1.83 31.89
C LYS A 130 32.99 -2.35 33.25
N ASP A 131 31.76 -2.85 33.35
CA ASP A 131 31.23 -3.41 34.60
C ASP A 131 32.05 -4.63 35.07
N TYR A 132 32.56 -5.44 34.14
CA TYR A 132 33.43 -6.58 34.43
C TYR A 132 34.82 -6.12 34.93
N ASP A 133 35.43 -5.12 34.28
CA ASP A 133 36.72 -4.57 34.70
C ASP A 133 36.63 -3.93 36.09
N ASP A 134 35.56 -3.20 36.38
CA ASP A 134 35.30 -2.60 37.70
C ASP A 134 35.10 -3.70 38.76
N ALA A 135 34.30 -4.74 38.48
CA ALA A 135 34.12 -5.88 39.38
C ALA A 135 35.43 -6.65 39.60
N HIS A 136 36.22 -6.86 38.55
CA HIS A 136 37.51 -7.54 38.63
C HIS A 136 38.53 -6.71 39.39
N ALA A 137 38.55 -5.38 39.22
CA ALA A 137 39.40 -4.48 39.99
C ALA A 137 39.04 -4.50 41.48
N ALA A 138 37.74 -4.54 41.81
CA ALA A 138 37.25 -4.66 43.19
C ALA A 138 37.66 -6.00 43.82
N VAL A 139 37.47 -7.12 43.10
CA VAL A 139 37.91 -8.46 43.55
C VAL A 139 39.43 -8.52 43.67
N ALA A 140 40.18 -7.93 42.74
CA ALA A 140 41.64 -7.91 42.79
C ALA A 140 42.17 -7.02 43.92
N GLN A 141 41.47 -5.93 44.26
CA GLN A 141 41.80 -5.09 45.42
C GLN A 141 41.55 -5.86 46.71
N LEU A 142 40.40 -6.50 46.83
CA LEU A 142 40.05 -7.35 47.96
C LEU A 142 41.06 -8.49 48.16
N ALA A 143 41.41 -9.20 47.08
CA ALA A 143 42.44 -10.24 47.13
C ALA A 143 43.83 -9.69 47.49
N ARG A 144 44.18 -8.47 47.07
CA ARG A 144 45.42 -7.81 47.52
C ARG A 144 45.36 -7.45 48.99
N ASP A 145 44.27 -6.87 49.47
CA ASP A 145 44.05 -6.53 50.88
C ASP A 145 44.12 -7.78 51.76
N GLU A 146 43.62 -8.94 51.29
CA GLU A 146 43.77 -10.25 51.95
C GLU A 146 45.19 -10.82 51.90
N MET A 147 45.88 -10.72 50.76
CA MET A 147 47.23 -11.28 50.55
C MET A 147 48.37 -10.42 51.10
N HIS A 148 48.12 -9.15 51.44
CA HIS A 148 49.06 -8.35 52.22
C HIS A 148 49.16 -8.96 53.63
N GLY A 149 50.30 -9.63 53.90
CA GLY A 149 50.54 -10.55 55.03
C GLY A 149 50.44 -9.98 56.46
N SER A 150 49.88 -8.79 56.66
CA SER A 150 49.44 -8.32 57.98
C SER A 150 48.23 -9.11 58.51
N ASN A 151 47.38 -9.65 57.63
CA ASN A 151 46.08 -10.18 58.05
C ASN A 151 46.15 -11.58 58.67
N ALA A 152 47.18 -12.38 58.38
CA ALA A 152 47.40 -13.64 59.08
C ALA A 152 47.71 -13.41 60.57
N SER A 153 48.37 -12.29 60.89
CA SER A 153 48.57 -11.84 62.27
C SER A 153 47.27 -11.31 62.88
N ASP A 154 46.40 -10.66 62.08
CA ASP A 154 45.09 -10.18 62.52
C ASP A 154 44.09 -11.31 62.81
N VAL A 155 44.16 -12.46 62.11
CA VAL A 155 43.33 -13.63 62.46
C VAL A 155 43.70 -14.16 63.83
N MET A 156 44.99 -14.22 64.14
CA MET A 156 45.48 -14.62 65.45
C MET A 156 45.18 -13.55 66.50
N SER A 157 45.26 -12.25 66.13
CA SER A 157 44.92 -11.09 66.96
C SER A 157 43.44 -11.03 67.32
N VAL A 158 42.52 -11.38 66.42
CA VAL A 158 41.08 -11.46 66.70
C VAL A 158 40.76 -12.58 67.69
N VAL A 159 41.44 -13.73 67.55
CA VAL A 159 41.24 -14.88 68.44
C VAL A 159 41.89 -14.67 69.82
N THR A 160 43.03 -13.94 69.88
CA THR A 160 43.80 -13.74 71.12
C THR A 160 43.60 -12.36 71.79
N GLY A 161 43.04 -11.39 71.07
CA GLY A 161 42.81 -10.00 71.49
C GLY A 161 41.35 -9.64 71.73
N ALA A 162 40.39 -10.52 71.42
CA ALA A 162 39.01 -10.36 71.86
C ALA A 162 38.92 -10.49 73.39
N THR A 163 38.61 -9.40 74.07
CA THR A 163 38.52 -9.35 75.55
C THR A 163 37.17 -9.84 76.08
N SER A 164 36.19 -10.06 75.19
CA SER A 164 34.88 -10.60 75.53
C SER A 164 34.33 -11.53 74.43
N THR A 165 33.41 -12.42 74.81
CA THR A 165 32.71 -13.30 73.85
C THR A 165 31.92 -12.50 72.81
N GLN A 166 31.43 -11.32 73.17
CA GLN A 166 30.69 -10.45 72.27
C GLN A 166 31.60 -9.85 71.17
N ASP A 167 32.82 -9.44 71.53
CA ASP A 167 33.80 -8.90 70.57
C ASP A 167 34.27 -9.98 69.59
N PHE A 168 34.47 -11.19 70.09
CA PHE A 168 34.79 -12.35 69.25
C PHE A 168 33.66 -12.65 68.25
N VAL A 169 32.41 -12.68 68.70
CA VAL A 169 31.23 -12.93 67.83
C VAL A 169 31.05 -11.82 66.80
N ASN A 170 31.18 -10.54 67.20
CA ASN A 170 31.07 -9.40 66.29
C ASN A 170 32.18 -9.42 65.22
N SER A 171 33.41 -9.77 65.61
CA SER A 171 34.52 -9.91 64.67
C SER A 171 34.32 -11.10 63.72
N MET A 172 33.77 -12.21 64.21
CA MET A 172 33.46 -13.38 63.38
C MET A 172 32.33 -13.08 62.38
N GLN A 173 31.26 -12.40 62.83
CA GLN A 173 30.15 -11.96 61.97
C GLN A 173 30.62 -10.98 60.89
N SER A 174 31.54 -10.07 61.21
CA SER A 174 32.09 -9.12 60.24
C SER A 174 32.89 -9.81 59.14
N ARG A 175 33.59 -10.90 59.48
CA ARG A 175 34.36 -11.71 58.51
C ARG A 175 33.46 -12.60 57.67
N ASP A 176 32.43 -13.20 58.26
CA ASP A 176 31.40 -13.91 57.50
C ASP A 176 30.69 -12.96 56.52
N ALA A 177 30.45 -11.72 56.93
CA ALA A 177 29.90 -10.68 56.05
C ALA A 177 30.87 -10.31 54.91
N LEU A 178 32.17 -10.19 55.21
CA LEU A 178 33.20 -9.95 54.19
C LEU A 178 33.25 -11.11 53.18
N SER A 179 33.41 -12.36 53.64
CA SER A 179 33.45 -13.56 52.79
C SER A 179 32.23 -13.71 51.88
N ARG A 180 31.03 -13.39 52.40
CA ARG A 180 29.80 -13.33 51.58
C ARG A 180 29.86 -12.24 50.51
N ASN A 181 30.44 -11.09 50.82
CA ASN A 181 30.64 -10.01 49.84
C ASN A 181 31.59 -10.43 48.72
N GLU A 182 32.69 -11.13 49.05
CA GLU A 182 33.63 -11.67 48.05
C GLU A 182 32.99 -12.72 47.14
N ALA A 183 32.22 -13.64 47.73
CA ALA A 183 31.49 -14.66 46.99
C ALA A 183 30.44 -14.02 46.05
N ASN A 184 29.75 -12.97 46.51
CA ASN A 184 28.80 -12.22 45.68
C ASN A 184 29.50 -11.45 44.56
N ALA A 185 30.66 -10.84 44.81
CA ALA A 185 31.45 -10.15 43.80
C ALA A 185 31.98 -11.12 42.72
N ALA A 186 32.51 -12.28 43.13
CA ALA A 186 32.94 -13.33 42.22
C ALA A 186 31.77 -13.91 41.39
N SER A 187 30.62 -14.16 42.03
CA SER A 187 29.39 -14.59 41.35
C SER A 187 28.90 -13.54 40.34
N SER A 188 29.00 -12.25 40.69
CA SER A 188 28.65 -11.14 39.79
C SER A 188 29.58 -11.06 38.59
N ALA A 189 30.90 -11.18 38.81
CA ALA A 189 31.89 -11.21 37.73
C ALA A 189 31.70 -12.41 36.78
N ALA A 190 31.42 -13.60 37.33
CA ALA A 190 31.12 -14.79 36.53
C ALA A 190 29.84 -14.61 35.69
N THR A 191 28.81 -13.99 36.27
CA THR A 191 27.56 -13.68 35.57
C THR A 191 27.78 -12.65 34.45
N SER A 192 28.55 -11.60 34.70
CA SER A 192 28.92 -10.59 33.69
C SER A 192 29.75 -11.19 32.55
N LEU A 193 30.72 -12.06 32.85
CA LEU A 193 31.53 -12.76 31.85
C LEU A 193 30.67 -13.67 30.96
N SER A 194 29.80 -14.47 31.57
CA SER A 194 28.87 -15.34 30.84
C SER A 194 27.95 -14.51 29.94
N THR A 195 27.39 -13.42 30.46
CA THR A 195 26.54 -12.50 29.69
C THR A 195 27.28 -11.88 28.51
N SER A 196 28.52 -11.44 28.73
CA SER A 196 29.39 -10.86 27.69
C SER A 196 29.71 -11.86 26.57
N LYS A 197 30.09 -13.10 26.91
CA LYS A 197 30.33 -14.17 25.93
C LYS A 197 29.11 -14.47 25.08
N ASN A 198 27.94 -14.62 25.71
CA ASN A 198 26.67 -14.83 24.99
C ASN A 198 26.34 -13.65 24.07
N ARG A 199 26.61 -12.41 24.47
CA ARG A 199 26.42 -11.22 23.61
C ARG A 199 27.40 -11.21 22.43
N GLY A 200 28.66 -11.60 22.63
CA GLY A 200 29.65 -11.72 21.55
C GLY A 200 29.25 -12.74 20.47
N GLU A 201 28.74 -13.91 20.88
CA GLU A 201 28.22 -14.92 19.94
C GLU A 201 26.98 -14.41 19.19
N ARG A 202 26.07 -13.72 19.88
CA ARG A 202 24.91 -13.06 19.27
C ARG A 202 25.33 -11.98 18.27
N LEU A 203 26.36 -11.19 18.58
CA LEU A 203 26.88 -10.17 17.66
C LEU A 203 27.39 -10.79 16.37
N ALA A 204 28.21 -11.84 16.47
CA ALA A 204 28.73 -12.55 15.31
C ALA A 204 27.61 -13.18 14.45
N ALA A 205 26.53 -13.66 15.08
CA ALA A 205 25.35 -14.15 14.37
C ALA A 205 24.57 -13.04 13.65
N ILE A 206 24.38 -11.88 14.31
CA ILE A 206 23.73 -10.70 13.71
C ILE A 206 24.55 -10.18 12.53
N GLU A 207 25.87 -10.12 12.62
CA GLU A 207 26.73 -9.68 11.52
C GLU A 207 26.59 -10.57 10.27
N LYS A 208 26.54 -11.89 10.45
CA LYS A 208 26.26 -12.83 9.35
C LYS A 208 24.86 -12.60 8.77
N GLN A 209 23.87 -12.36 9.62
CA GLN A 209 22.50 -12.10 9.18
C GLN A 209 22.39 -10.77 8.41
N ILE A 210 23.10 -9.73 8.83
CA ILE A 210 23.18 -8.44 8.12
C ILE A 210 23.77 -8.65 6.72
N ALA A 211 24.80 -9.48 6.57
CA ALA A 211 25.35 -9.78 5.24
C ALA A 211 24.31 -10.43 4.32
N VAL A 212 23.54 -11.40 4.83
CA VAL A 212 22.44 -12.04 4.08
C VAL A 212 21.33 -11.04 3.75
N LEU A 213 20.90 -10.24 4.73
CA LEU A 213 19.86 -9.22 4.55
C LEU A 213 20.29 -8.15 3.56
N LYS A 214 21.59 -7.82 3.50
CA LYS A 214 22.13 -6.89 2.51
C LYS A 214 21.99 -7.44 1.11
N THR A 215 22.41 -8.69 0.87
CA THR A 215 22.22 -9.35 -0.42
C THR A 215 20.75 -9.41 -0.80
N GLN A 216 19.86 -9.79 0.12
CA GLN A 216 18.42 -9.81 -0.15
C GLN A 216 17.85 -8.43 -0.47
N SER A 217 18.30 -7.38 0.22
CA SER A 217 17.89 -6.00 -0.06
C SER A 217 18.35 -5.55 -1.44
N ASP A 218 19.59 -5.85 -1.81
CA ASP A 218 20.16 -5.49 -3.12
C ASP A 218 19.43 -6.25 -4.26
N GLU A 219 19.13 -7.53 -4.07
CA GLU A 219 18.35 -8.35 -5.01
C GLU A 219 16.91 -7.82 -5.18
N LYS A 220 16.24 -7.46 -4.09
CA LYS A 220 14.88 -6.91 -4.14
C LYS A 220 14.85 -5.54 -4.79
N ALA A 221 15.85 -4.68 -4.54
CA ALA A 221 15.98 -3.41 -5.23
C ALA A 221 16.18 -3.59 -6.75
N ALA A 222 17.01 -4.55 -7.18
CA ALA A 222 17.19 -4.86 -8.60
C ALA A 222 15.91 -5.41 -9.26
N SER A 223 15.15 -6.23 -8.53
CA SER A 223 13.84 -6.73 -8.98
C SER A 223 12.83 -5.59 -9.14
N ALA A 224 12.77 -4.66 -8.19
CA ALA A 224 11.90 -3.48 -8.25
C ALA A 224 12.24 -2.61 -9.47
N GLN A 225 13.53 -2.38 -9.73
CA GLN A 225 13.96 -1.64 -10.91
C GLN A 225 13.53 -2.33 -12.21
N THR A 226 13.74 -3.65 -12.31
CA THR A 226 13.34 -4.43 -13.49
C THR A 226 11.82 -4.37 -13.72
N ALA A 227 11.03 -4.45 -12.65
CA ALA A 227 9.57 -4.35 -12.74
C ALA A 227 9.12 -2.94 -13.17
N ALA A 228 9.76 -1.89 -12.67
CA ALA A 228 9.49 -0.51 -13.08
C ALA A 228 9.84 -0.25 -14.56
N GLU A 229 10.96 -0.78 -15.04
CA GLU A 229 11.35 -0.74 -16.46
C GLU A 229 10.35 -1.50 -17.34
N THR A 230 9.87 -2.67 -16.89
CA THR A 230 8.83 -3.44 -17.58
C THR A 230 7.53 -2.64 -17.68
N ALA A 231 7.09 -2.03 -16.57
CA ALA A 231 5.90 -1.19 -16.55
C ALA A 231 6.01 0.02 -17.50
N GLN A 232 7.20 0.63 -17.59
CA GLN A 232 7.46 1.70 -18.55
C GLN A 232 7.36 1.21 -19.99
N SER A 233 7.98 0.07 -20.31
CA SER A 233 7.92 -0.53 -21.65
C SER A 233 6.48 -0.85 -22.07
N GLU A 234 5.65 -1.38 -21.18
CA GLU A 234 4.23 -1.65 -21.47
C GLU A 234 3.43 -0.35 -21.69
N ARG A 235 3.73 0.72 -20.92
CA ARG A 235 3.10 2.04 -21.13
C ARG A 235 3.45 2.61 -22.51
N ASP A 236 4.72 2.52 -22.90
CA ASP A 236 5.18 2.99 -24.20
C ASP A 236 4.56 2.17 -25.35
N ALA A 237 4.42 0.86 -25.18
CA ALA A 237 3.75 -0.02 -26.13
C ALA A 237 2.26 0.33 -26.31
N LEU A 238 1.55 0.60 -25.21
CA LEU A 238 0.16 1.06 -25.24
C LEU A 238 0.02 2.42 -25.95
N ASP A 239 0.91 3.36 -25.68
CA ASP A 239 0.91 4.67 -26.34
C ASP A 239 1.17 4.55 -27.84
N LYS A 240 2.04 3.62 -28.27
CA LYS A 240 2.25 3.32 -29.69
C LYS A 240 0.98 2.79 -30.36
N LEU A 241 0.29 1.83 -29.74
CA LEU A 241 -0.99 1.30 -30.27
C LEU A 241 -2.05 2.40 -30.42
N ARG A 242 -2.09 3.35 -29.48
CA ARG A 242 -3.01 4.50 -29.56
C ARG A 242 -2.67 5.46 -30.70
N GLN A 243 -1.38 5.73 -30.94
CA GLN A 243 -0.94 6.53 -32.10
C GLN A 243 -1.28 5.84 -33.44
N GLU A 244 -1.10 4.52 -33.51
CA GLU A 244 -1.55 3.74 -34.66
C GLU A 244 -3.07 3.86 -34.85
N GLY A 245 -3.84 3.85 -33.76
CA GLY A 245 -5.29 4.03 -33.79
C GLY A 245 -5.70 5.40 -34.32
N GLU A 246 -5.01 6.46 -33.91
CA GLU A 246 -5.25 7.81 -34.40
C GLU A 246 -4.97 7.95 -35.90
N THR A 247 -3.87 7.38 -36.37
CA THR A 247 -3.52 7.37 -37.79
C THR A 247 -4.61 6.67 -38.61
N ARG A 248 -5.04 5.48 -38.16
CA ARG A 248 -6.09 4.69 -38.81
C ARG A 248 -7.46 5.38 -38.79
N ARG A 249 -7.80 6.10 -37.71
CA ARG A 249 -9.02 6.92 -37.65
C ARG A 249 -9.01 8.04 -38.69
N ASN A 250 -7.90 8.76 -38.83
CA ASN A 250 -7.78 9.87 -39.79
C ASN A 250 -7.92 9.37 -41.23
N GLU A 251 -7.30 8.24 -41.54
CA GLU A 251 -7.48 7.57 -42.83
C GLU A 251 -8.94 7.16 -43.06
N LEU A 252 -9.53 6.43 -42.10
CA LEU A 252 -10.90 5.94 -42.23
C LEU A 252 -11.92 7.08 -42.36
N SER A 253 -11.76 8.15 -41.59
CA SER A 253 -12.64 9.33 -41.67
C SER A 253 -12.61 9.97 -43.07
N SER A 254 -11.47 9.95 -43.75
CA SER A 254 -11.35 10.49 -45.11
C SER A 254 -12.03 9.60 -46.17
N MET A 255 -12.15 8.29 -45.90
CA MET A 255 -12.80 7.34 -46.80
C MET A 255 -14.30 7.18 -46.55
N VAL A 256 -14.78 7.42 -45.33
CA VAL A 256 -16.20 7.23 -44.96
C VAL A 256 -17.16 8.09 -45.78
N ASP A 257 -16.74 9.29 -46.17
CA ASP A 257 -17.57 10.19 -46.99
C ASP A 257 -17.66 9.76 -48.47
N SER A 258 -16.80 8.82 -48.90
CA SER A 258 -16.82 8.27 -50.25
C SER A 258 -17.73 7.04 -50.42
N LEU A 259 -18.45 6.63 -49.37
CA LEU A 259 -19.29 5.43 -49.35
C LEU A 259 -20.71 5.67 -49.88
N ASP A 260 -21.13 4.86 -50.84
CA ASP A 260 -22.51 4.87 -51.35
C ASP A 260 -23.49 4.16 -50.40
N SER A 261 -23.05 3.10 -49.70
CA SER A 261 -23.91 2.32 -48.80
C SER A 261 -24.09 2.97 -47.43
N GLU A 262 -25.35 3.20 -47.06
CA GLU A 262 -25.73 3.78 -45.76
C GLU A 262 -25.39 2.84 -44.59
N SER A 263 -25.53 1.52 -44.77
CA SER A 263 -25.16 0.53 -43.74
C SER A 263 -23.66 0.53 -43.48
N ALA A 264 -22.85 0.65 -44.54
CA ALA A 264 -21.39 0.71 -44.43
C ALA A 264 -20.93 2.03 -43.80
N ARG A 265 -21.56 3.16 -44.13
CA ARG A 265 -21.32 4.45 -43.48
C ARG A 265 -21.62 4.38 -41.98
N GLN A 266 -22.74 3.78 -41.60
CA GLN A 266 -23.12 3.66 -40.19
C GLN A 266 -22.16 2.77 -39.40
N ALA A 267 -21.75 1.63 -39.96
CA ALA A 267 -20.79 0.72 -39.34
C ALA A 267 -19.42 1.41 -39.12
N ALA A 268 -18.88 2.05 -40.16
CA ALA A 268 -17.59 2.74 -40.08
C ALA A 268 -17.62 3.94 -39.12
N ARG A 269 -18.72 4.72 -39.08
CA ARG A 269 -18.91 5.81 -38.10
C ARG A 269 -18.98 5.28 -36.67
N THR A 270 -19.60 4.12 -36.45
CA THR A 270 -19.70 3.51 -35.12
C THR A 270 -18.31 3.16 -34.58
N VAL A 271 -17.45 2.54 -35.40
CA VAL A 271 -16.07 2.21 -35.02
C VAL A 271 -15.22 3.47 -34.82
N LEU A 272 -15.37 4.49 -35.67
CA LEU A 272 -14.71 5.79 -35.49
C LEU A 272 -15.07 6.44 -34.15
N ILE A 273 -16.37 6.48 -33.81
CA ILE A 273 -16.85 7.04 -32.54
C ILE A 273 -16.29 6.24 -31.36
N ALA A 274 -16.34 4.91 -31.40
CA ALA A 274 -15.80 4.06 -30.33
C ALA A 274 -14.31 4.33 -30.10
N SER A 275 -13.52 4.46 -31.18
CA SER A 275 -12.09 4.76 -31.11
C SER A 275 -11.81 6.20 -30.68
N GLN A 276 -12.69 7.15 -31.01
CA GLN A 276 -12.58 8.54 -30.57
C GLN A 276 -12.90 8.69 -29.07
N VAL A 277 -13.85 7.92 -28.54
CA VAL A 277 -14.15 7.89 -27.10
C VAL A 277 -12.94 7.46 -26.27
N ASP A 278 -12.18 6.46 -26.72
CA ASP A 278 -10.92 6.07 -26.04
C ASP A 278 -9.91 7.23 -25.98
N SER A 279 -9.75 7.95 -27.10
CA SER A 279 -8.85 9.12 -27.15
C SER A 279 -9.29 10.27 -26.23
N TYR A 280 -10.60 10.53 -26.13
CA TYR A 280 -11.15 11.53 -25.22
C TYR A 280 -11.04 11.11 -23.75
N ASN A 281 -11.28 9.83 -23.44
CA ASN A 281 -11.10 9.31 -22.08
C ASN A 281 -9.65 9.50 -21.60
N ARG A 282 -8.66 9.32 -22.47
CA ARG A 282 -7.24 9.61 -22.17
C ARG A 282 -7.00 11.09 -21.89
N GLN A 283 -7.50 11.98 -22.75
CA GLN A 283 -7.35 13.42 -22.54
C GLN A 283 -7.98 13.85 -21.22
N PHE A 284 -9.16 13.32 -20.89
CA PHE A 284 -9.85 13.60 -19.65
C PHE A 284 -9.10 13.06 -18.42
N GLN A 285 -8.50 11.87 -18.50
CA GLN A 285 -7.64 11.33 -17.43
C GLN A 285 -6.37 12.18 -17.24
N LYS A 286 -5.74 12.60 -18.35
CA LYS A 286 -4.53 13.43 -18.31
C LYS A 286 -4.83 14.83 -17.78
N GLU A 287 -5.95 15.45 -18.19
CA GLU A 287 -6.39 16.74 -17.66
C GLU A 287 -6.72 16.68 -16.17
N GLN A 288 -7.31 15.58 -15.68
CA GLN A 288 -7.52 15.36 -14.25
C GLN A 288 -6.19 15.20 -13.48
N GLN A 289 -5.21 14.49 -14.03
CA GLN A 289 -3.88 14.37 -13.44
C GLN A 289 -3.12 15.71 -13.46
N ASP A 290 -3.17 16.45 -14.57
CA ASP A 290 -2.55 17.77 -14.69
C ASP A 290 -3.24 18.79 -13.78
N ALA A 291 -4.56 18.72 -13.60
CA ALA A 291 -5.29 19.53 -12.64
C ALA A 291 -4.91 19.18 -11.19
N ALA A 292 -4.77 17.90 -10.85
CA ALA A 292 -4.27 17.47 -9.55
C ALA A 292 -2.83 17.99 -9.29
N ASN A 293 -1.96 17.93 -10.30
CA ASN A 293 -0.58 18.45 -10.21
C ASN A 293 -0.50 19.99 -10.17
N ARG A 294 -1.47 20.70 -10.77
CA ARG A 294 -1.58 22.18 -10.68
C ARG A 294 -2.10 22.65 -9.33
N VAL A 295 -2.92 21.86 -8.65
CA VAL A 295 -3.37 22.16 -7.29
C VAL A 295 -2.22 21.94 -6.29
N ASP A 296 -1.31 21.00 -6.56
CA ASP A 296 -0.11 20.75 -5.75
C ASP A 296 1.00 21.81 -5.94
N THR A 297 1.11 22.39 -7.15
CA THR A 297 2.08 23.47 -7.45
C THR A 297 1.58 24.90 -7.15
N GLY A 298 0.36 25.04 -6.61
CA GLY A 298 -0.35 26.32 -6.44
C GLY A 298 -0.14 27.07 -5.11
N ILE A 299 0.70 26.58 -4.19
CA ILE A 299 1.09 27.32 -2.97
C ILE A 299 2.59 27.66 -3.03
N GLN A 300 3.00 28.48 -4.00
CA GLN A 300 4.09 29.43 -3.81
C GLN A 300 3.96 30.57 -4.82
N GLY A 301 3.88 31.79 -4.29
CA GLY A 301 3.25 32.92 -4.94
C GLY A 301 4.01 33.56 -6.12
N GLY A 302 3.27 34.43 -6.80
CA GLY A 302 3.80 35.38 -7.78
C GLY A 302 2.82 35.63 -8.92
N THR A 303 1.84 36.51 -8.72
CA THR A 303 0.98 37.03 -9.80
C THR A 303 1.73 38.09 -10.62
N PRO A 304 1.82 37.99 -11.95
CA PRO A 304 2.19 39.11 -12.82
C PRO A 304 0.96 39.93 -13.21
N SER A 305 0.96 41.19 -12.79
CA SER A 305 -0.06 42.21 -13.05
C SER A 305 -0.02 42.75 -14.48
N THR A 306 -1.17 43.11 -15.04
CA THR A 306 -1.34 44.26 -15.96
C THR A 306 -2.75 44.86 -15.85
N PRO A 307 -2.93 46.16 -16.16
CA PRO A 307 -3.58 47.09 -15.23
C PRO A 307 -4.91 47.65 -15.74
N VAL A 308 -5.84 47.91 -14.81
CA VAL A 308 -6.99 48.80 -15.03
C VAL A 308 -6.93 50.01 -14.10
N THR A 309 -7.07 51.16 -14.74
CA THR A 309 -6.98 52.54 -14.24
C THR A 309 -8.07 52.86 -13.19
N PRO A 310 -7.79 53.67 -12.15
CA PRO A 310 -8.73 53.89 -11.04
C PRO A 310 -9.70 55.06 -11.30
N ALA A 311 -10.95 54.92 -10.84
CA ALA A 311 -11.94 55.99 -10.71
C ALA A 311 -12.12 56.39 -9.22
N PRO A 312 -12.46 57.66 -8.90
CA PRO A 312 -12.12 58.30 -7.64
C PRO A 312 -13.14 58.10 -6.52
N ALA A 313 -12.65 58.18 -5.28
CA ALA A 313 -13.39 58.02 -4.02
C ALA A 313 -14.29 59.22 -3.66
N PRO A 314 -15.49 58.99 -3.09
CA PRO A 314 -16.21 60.00 -2.31
C PRO A 314 -15.80 60.00 -0.82
N ALA A 315 -15.85 61.20 -0.24
CA ALA A 315 -15.37 61.61 1.08
C ALA A 315 -16.13 61.00 2.29
N PRO A 316 -15.55 61.04 3.51
CA PRO A 316 -15.99 60.22 4.65
C PRO A 316 -17.16 60.83 5.43
N ALA A 317 -18.05 59.97 5.93
CA ALA A 317 -19.12 60.31 6.88
C ALA A 317 -18.66 60.09 8.34
N PRO A 318 -19.23 60.82 9.33
CA PRO A 318 -18.70 60.93 10.68
C PRO A 318 -18.95 59.68 11.54
N ALA A 319 -18.03 59.43 12.49
CA ALA A 319 -18.03 58.28 13.40
C ALA A 319 -19.23 58.28 14.38
N PRO A 320 -19.95 57.15 14.54
CA PRO A 320 -20.89 56.94 15.64
C PRO A 320 -20.18 56.60 16.96
N ALA A 321 -20.82 57.00 18.06
CA ALA A 321 -20.38 56.78 19.44
C ALA A 321 -20.28 55.28 19.83
N PRO A 322 -19.45 54.91 20.82
CA PRO A 322 -19.17 53.52 21.14
C PRO A 322 -20.35 52.82 21.83
N ALA A 323 -20.74 51.67 21.29
CA ALA A 323 -21.71 50.76 21.88
C ALA A 323 -21.10 49.98 23.06
N PRO A 324 -21.89 49.64 24.10
CA PRO A 324 -21.43 48.91 25.29
C PRO A 324 -20.95 47.49 24.96
N ALA A 325 -19.96 47.02 25.72
CA ALA A 325 -19.27 45.75 25.54
C ALA A 325 -20.23 44.54 25.54
N PRO A 326 -20.18 43.65 24.52
CA PRO A 326 -20.89 42.39 24.55
C PRO A 326 -20.31 41.44 25.60
N ALA A 327 -21.21 40.70 26.26
CA ALA A 327 -20.88 39.60 27.16
C ALA A 327 -19.98 38.54 26.47
N PRO A 328 -19.15 37.79 27.23
CA PRO A 328 -18.26 36.78 26.66
C PRO A 328 -19.05 35.77 25.83
N ALA A 329 -18.66 35.62 24.57
CA ALA A 329 -19.18 34.58 23.70
C ALA A 329 -18.88 33.19 24.32
N PRO A 330 -19.81 32.22 24.20
CA PRO A 330 -19.54 30.83 24.56
C PRO A 330 -18.28 30.36 23.82
N ALA A 331 -17.42 29.62 24.53
CA ALA A 331 -16.23 29.01 23.96
C ALA A 331 -16.59 28.30 22.65
N PRO A 332 -15.76 28.41 21.59
CA PRO A 332 -15.97 27.65 20.36
C PRO A 332 -16.14 26.18 20.72
N ALA A 333 -17.22 25.57 20.21
CA ALA A 333 -17.34 24.13 20.22
C ALA A 333 -16.04 23.55 19.64
N PRO A 334 -15.46 22.51 20.27
CA PRO A 334 -14.26 21.88 19.75
C PRO A 334 -14.48 21.48 18.30
N ALA A 335 -13.48 21.75 17.46
CA ALA A 335 -13.44 21.27 16.07
C ALA A 335 -13.91 19.81 16.00
N PRO A 336 -14.62 19.38 14.94
CA PRO A 336 -14.99 17.99 14.80
C PRO A 336 -13.72 17.15 14.93
N SER A 337 -13.67 16.38 16.01
CA SER A 337 -12.64 15.40 16.23
C SER A 337 -12.72 14.40 15.08
N VAL A 338 -11.76 14.46 14.17
CA VAL A 338 -11.43 13.39 13.21
C VAL A 338 -10.89 12.14 13.90
N GLY A 339 -10.94 12.06 15.24
CA GLY A 339 -10.65 10.88 16.02
C GLY A 339 -11.73 9.80 15.85
N GLY A 340 -11.65 9.04 14.75
CA GLY A 340 -12.41 7.81 14.56
C GLY A 340 -12.85 7.52 13.12
N GLN A 341 -12.63 8.42 12.16
CA GLN A 341 -12.77 8.13 10.73
C GLN A 341 -11.43 7.61 10.23
N GLY A 342 -11.41 6.38 9.70
CA GLY A 342 -10.23 5.50 9.56
C GLY A 342 -8.87 6.17 9.28
N THR A 343 -7.91 5.92 10.16
CA THR A 343 -6.48 6.07 9.87
C THR A 343 -6.06 4.95 8.92
N SER A 344 -5.38 5.30 7.82
CA SER A 344 -4.81 4.42 6.78
C SER A 344 -4.53 2.98 7.25
N ASN A 345 -5.50 2.08 7.02
CA ASN A 345 -5.38 0.65 7.22
C ASN A 345 -5.86 -0.02 5.93
N GLY A 346 -4.91 -0.44 5.09
CA GLY A 346 -5.21 -1.10 3.82
C GLY A 346 -5.65 -0.17 2.67
N ASP A 347 -5.30 1.12 2.74
CA ASP A 347 -5.44 2.06 1.63
C ASP A 347 -4.16 2.04 0.78
N TYR A 348 -4.28 1.50 -0.43
CA TYR A 348 -3.25 1.36 -1.46
C TYR A 348 -3.57 2.20 -2.71
N GLY A 349 -4.52 3.13 -2.61
CA GLY A 349 -5.09 3.82 -3.77
C GLY A 349 -6.46 3.27 -4.17
N ASN A 350 -7.12 3.92 -5.13
CA ASN A 350 -8.46 3.51 -5.56
C ASN A 350 -8.39 2.23 -6.40
N ALA A 351 -8.54 1.07 -5.76
CA ALA A 351 -8.53 -0.24 -6.43
C ALA A 351 -9.91 -0.68 -6.95
N TYR A 352 -10.92 0.20 -6.88
CA TYR A 352 -12.27 -0.11 -7.35
C TYR A 352 -12.41 0.24 -8.84
N ALA A 353 -13.16 -0.58 -9.58
CA ALA A 353 -13.39 -0.35 -11.01
C ALA A 353 -14.02 1.02 -11.26
N ALA A 354 -13.38 1.82 -12.11
CA ALA A 354 -13.81 3.18 -12.37
C ALA A 354 -15.22 3.24 -12.98
N GLY A 355 -15.98 4.26 -12.60
CA GLY A 355 -17.40 4.37 -12.99
C GLY A 355 -18.37 3.56 -12.12
N GLN A 356 -17.88 2.79 -11.14
CA GLN A 356 -18.70 2.06 -10.17
C GLN A 356 -19.00 2.86 -8.89
N CYS A 357 -20.01 2.42 -8.15
CA CYS A 357 -20.39 3.01 -6.87
C CYS A 357 -19.24 3.03 -5.85
N THR A 358 -18.46 1.95 -5.79
CA THR A 358 -17.30 1.78 -4.91
C THR A 358 -16.16 2.73 -5.26
N TYR A 359 -15.91 2.94 -6.55
CA TYR A 359 -14.90 3.89 -7.03
C TYR A 359 -15.23 5.32 -6.63
N TRP A 360 -16.48 5.75 -6.83
CA TRP A 360 -16.91 7.08 -6.38
C TRP A 360 -16.86 7.22 -4.87
N ALA A 361 -17.28 6.20 -4.12
CA ALA A 361 -17.27 6.27 -2.67
C ALA A 361 -15.86 6.42 -2.11
N TYR A 362 -14.87 5.70 -2.66
CA TYR A 362 -13.46 5.88 -2.32
C TYR A 362 -12.98 7.28 -2.67
N GLU A 363 -13.22 7.73 -3.92
CA GLU A 363 -12.70 9.00 -4.42
C GLU A 363 -13.29 10.19 -3.68
N ARG A 364 -14.59 10.15 -3.41
CA ARG A 364 -15.28 11.24 -2.73
C ARG A 364 -14.87 11.34 -1.26
N ARG A 365 -14.69 10.21 -0.57
CA ARG A 365 -14.13 10.19 0.80
C ARG A 365 -12.69 10.72 0.82
N ARG A 366 -11.88 10.37 -0.18
CA ARG A 366 -10.52 10.94 -0.36
C ARG A 366 -10.55 12.45 -0.51
N GLN A 367 -11.46 13.01 -1.31
CA GLN A 367 -11.64 14.46 -1.45
C GLN A 367 -12.03 15.15 -0.13
N MET A 368 -12.70 14.44 0.76
CA MET A 368 -13.04 14.91 2.11
C MET A 368 -11.91 14.71 3.13
N GLY A 369 -10.75 14.20 2.69
CA GLY A 369 -9.62 13.89 3.58
C GLY A 369 -9.81 12.62 4.42
N ILE A 370 -10.75 11.75 4.05
CA ILE A 370 -11.10 10.53 4.77
C ILE A 370 -10.50 9.34 4.03
N GLY A 371 -9.60 8.62 4.71
CA GLY A 371 -9.01 7.38 4.19
C GLY A 371 -10.06 6.28 4.02
N THR A 372 -9.96 5.53 2.93
CA THR A 372 -10.86 4.41 2.65
C THR A 372 -10.02 3.21 2.22
N PRO A 373 -10.19 2.00 2.80
CA PRO A 373 -9.46 0.83 2.35
C PRO A 373 -9.76 0.47 0.89
N SER A 374 -8.76 -0.03 0.18
CA SER A 374 -8.84 -0.33 -1.25
C SER A 374 -9.60 -1.61 -1.56
N TYR A 375 -9.79 -2.50 -0.58
CA TYR A 375 -10.31 -3.86 -0.78
C TYR A 375 -11.51 -4.21 0.11
N LEU A 376 -12.51 -3.32 0.19
CA LEU A 376 -13.76 -3.59 0.93
C LEU A 376 -14.74 -4.49 0.15
N GLY A 377 -14.46 -4.75 -1.14
CA GLY A 377 -15.31 -5.56 -2.02
C GLY A 377 -16.49 -4.77 -2.59
N ASN A 378 -17.61 -5.46 -2.87
CA ASN A 378 -18.80 -4.83 -3.44
C ASN A 378 -19.45 -3.86 -2.45
N GLY A 379 -20.10 -2.82 -2.96
CA GLY A 379 -20.66 -1.72 -2.16
C GLY A 379 -21.57 -2.19 -1.02
N GLY A 380 -22.39 -3.21 -1.23
CA GLY A 380 -23.28 -3.75 -0.19
C GLY A 380 -22.61 -4.59 0.91
N PHE A 381 -21.31 -4.87 0.78
CA PHE A 381 -20.53 -5.59 1.78
C PHE A 381 -19.53 -4.70 2.52
N TRP A 382 -19.44 -3.40 2.20
CA TRP A 382 -18.50 -2.48 2.86
C TRP A 382 -18.70 -2.45 4.38
N TRP A 383 -19.95 -2.45 4.86
CA TRP A 383 -20.25 -2.51 6.30
C TRP A 383 -19.68 -3.77 6.98
N ARG A 384 -19.58 -4.89 6.26
CA ARG A 384 -19.11 -6.17 6.79
C ARG A 384 -17.58 -6.27 6.76
N SER A 385 -16.96 -5.76 5.70
CA SER A 385 -15.50 -5.82 5.50
C SER A 385 -14.75 -4.73 6.27
N ALA A 386 -15.34 -3.54 6.41
CA ALA A 386 -14.67 -2.38 6.99
C ALA A 386 -14.20 -2.55 8.45
N PRO A 387 -14.89 -3.29 9.35
CA PRO A 387 -14.39 -3.56 10.69
C PRO A 387 -13.05 -4.33 10.72
N ALA A 388 -12.79 -5.18 9.71
CA ALA A 388 -11.51 -5.91 9.61
C ALA A 388 -10.33 -4.96 9.31
N TYR A 389 -10.62 -3.79 8.73
CA TYR A 389 -9.66 -2.70 8.51
C TYR A 389 -9.67 -1.68 9.66
N GLY A 390 -10.41 -1.93 10.73
CA GLY A 390 -10.48 -1.07 11.91
C GLY A 390 -11.38 0.16 11.76
N LEU A 391 -12.24 0.22 10.73
CA LEU A 391 -13.22 1.30 10.61
C LEU A 391 -14.43 1.04 11.51
N ARG A 392 -15.00 2.13 12.05
CA ARG A 392 -16.23 2.06 12.83
C ARG A 392 -17.42 1.88 11.88
N VAL A 393 -18.32 0.97 12.22
CA VAL A 393 -19.55 0.74 11.47
C VAL A 393 -20.74 0.82 12.42
N ASP A 394 -21.70 1.69 12.11
CA ASP A 394 -22.89 1.90 12.92
C ASP A 394 -24.08 2.38 12.05
N HIS A 395 -25.20 2.74 12.68
CA HIS A 395 -26.42 3.19 12.02
C HIS A 395 -26.60 4.73 12.02
N THR A 396 -25.54 5.48 12.32
CA THR A 396 -25.59 6.93 12.47
C THR A 396 -25.02 7.61 11.23
N PRO A 397 -25.79 8.43 10.49
CA PRO A 397 -25.28 9.17 9.36
C PRO A 397 -24.32 10.25 9.86
N GLN A 398 -23.15 10.32 9.24
CA GLN A 398 -22.14 11.36 9.47
C GLN A 398 -21.62 11.81 8.11
N VAL A 399 -21.39 13.12 7.95
CA VAL A 399 -20.78 13.65 6.72
C VAL A 399 -19.45 12.95 6.47
N GLY A 400 -19.28 12.45 5.24
CA GLY A 400 -18.12 11.67 4.81
C GLY A 400 -18.16 10.18 5.14
N ALA A 401 -19.18 9.69 5.86
CA ALA A 401 -19.39 8.25 6.01
C ALA A 401 -19.80 7.62 4.67
N ALA A 402 -19.37 6.38 4.43
CA ALA A 402 -19.87 5.58 3.31
C ALA A 402 -21.13 4.83 3.77
N LEU A 403 -22.25 5.08 3.10
CA LEU A 403 -23.48 4.33 3.25
C LEU A 403 -23.42 3.06 2.41
N SER A 404 -23.45 1.90 3.07
CA SER A 404 -23.53 0.59 2.42
C SER A 404 -24.99 0.11 2.37
N PHE A 405 -25.51 -0.03 1.15
CA PHE A 405 -26.84 -0.59 0.90
C PHE A 405 -26.73 -2.10 0.72
N LEU A 406 -27.44 -2.85 1.56
CA LEU A 406 -27.55 -4.29 1.42
C LEU A 406 -28.14 -4.67 0.05
N PRO A 407 -27.85 -5.87 -0.48
CA PRO A 407 -28.44 -6.32 -1.75
C PRO A 407 -29.98 -6.21 -1.73
N GLY A 408 -30.54 -5.49 -2.71
CA GLY A 408 -31.99 -5.22 -2.81
C GLY A 408 -32.54 -4.08 -1.93
N GLN A 409 -31.71 -3.43 -1.10
CA GLN A 409 -32.15 -2.34 -0.22
C GLN A 409 -32.31 -1.02 -0.98
N ASP A 410 -33.48 -0.37 -0.86
CA ASP A 410 -33.79 0.94 -1.49
C ASP A 410 -33.48 1.03 -2.99
N GLY A 411 -33.68 -0.09 -3.69
CA GLY A 411 -33.45 -0.25 -5.13
C GLY A 411 -32.00 -0.61 -5.51
N ALA A 412 -31.14 -0.88 -4.53
CA ALA A 412 -29.79 -1.38 -4.77
C ALA A 412 -29.82 -2.73 -5.49
N ASP A 413 -28.74 -3.02 -6.23
CA ASP A 413 -28.62 -4.27 -6.97
C ASP A 413 -28.82 -5.49 -6.03
N GLY A 414 -29.62 -6.45 -6.47
CA GLY A 414 -30.01 -7.61 -5.67
C GLY A 414 -28.87 -8.59 -5.38
N THR A 415 -27.72 -8.45 -6.05
CA THR A 415 -26.53 -9.30 -5.90
C THR A 415 -25.38 -8.54 -5.26
N TYR A 416 -25.10 -7.33 -5.72
CA TYR A 416 -23.90 -6.56 -5.34
C TYR A 416 -24.16 -5.51 -4.26
N GLY A 417 -25.42 -5.14 -4.03
CA GLY A 417 -25.79 -4.00 -3.22
C GLY A 417 -25.31 -2.68 -3.82
N HIS A 418 -25.13 -1.66 -2.99
CA HIS A 418 -24.67 -0.34 -3.44
C HIS A 418 -23.88 0.38 -2.35
N VAL A 419 -23.10 1.40 -2.73
CA VAL A 419 -22.44 2.27 -1.77
C VAL A 419 -22.50 3.73 -2.23
N ALA A 420 -22.71 4.63 -1.27
CA ALA A 420 -22.79 6.07 -1.48
C ALA A 420 -22.02 6.82 -0.38
N VAL A 421 -21.75 8.11 -0.57
CA VAL A 421 -21.12 8.97 0.44
C VAL A 421 -22.12 9.97 0.97
N VAL A 422 -22.14 10.14 2.30
CA VAL A 422 -23.00 11.13 2.95
C VAL A 422 -22.40 12.52 2.76
N GLU A 423 -23.11 13.39 2.05
CA GLU A 423 -22.71 14.77 1.75
C GLU A 423 -23.18 15.75 2.83
N ALA A 424 -24.38 15.51 3.38
CA ALA A 424 -24.98 16.36 4.41
C ALA A 424 -25.91 15.56 5.31
N VAL A 425 -26.00 15.94 6.58
CA VAL A 425 -26.97 15.38 7.55
C VAL A 425 -27.80 16.53 8.09
N TYR A 426 -29.12 16.38 8.06
CA TYR A 426 -30.09 17.41 8.44
C TYR A 426 -30.73 17.09 9.80
N GLY A 427 -31.13 18.14 10.53
CA GLY A 427 -31.70 18.01 11.89
C GLY A 427 -33.09 17.35 11.95
N ASP A 428 -33.72 17.09 10.81
CA ASP A 428 -35.02 16.43 10.68
C ASP A 428 -34.92 14.89 10.52
N GLY A 429 -33.70 14.34 10.59
CA GLY A 429 -33.44 12.91 10.42
C GLY A 429 -33.20 12.47 8.97
N THR A 430 -33.18 13.42 8.02
CA THR A 430 -32.80 13.16 6.63
C THR A 430 -31.32 13.44 6.39
N PHE A 431 -30.77 12.86 5.32
CA PHE A 431 -29.40 13.07 4.90
C PHE A 431 -29.27 13.00 3.39
N GLN A 432 -28.35 13.78 2.82
CA GLN A 432 -28.05 13.78 1.39
C GLN A 432 -26.87 12.87 1.11
N ILE A 433 -26.97 12.08 0.03
CA ILE A 433 -25.90 11.25 -0.47
C ILE A 433 -25.47 11.64 -1.87
N SER A 434 -24.22 11.36 -2.19
CA SER A 434 -23.70 11.26 -3.55
C SER A 434 -23.33 9.82 -3.87
N GLU A 435 -23.72 9.34 -5.04
CA GLU A 435 -23.50 7.95 -5.44
C GLU A 435 -23.20 7.88 -6.94
N MET A 436 -22.50 6.84 -7.39
CA MET A 436 -22.19 6.64 -8.80
C MET A 436 -22.72 5.29 -9.25
N ASN A 437 -23.07 5.19 -10.53
CA ASN A 437 -23.65 3.99 -11.12
C ASN A 437 -25.07 3.67 -10.61
N TRP A 438 -25.78 4.69 -10.10
CA TRP A 438 -27.21 4.65 -9.85
C TRP A 438 -27.95 5.12 -11.11
N GLY A 439 -28.23 4.19 -12.03
CA GLY A 439 -28.85 4.47 -13.34
C GLY A 439 -27.90 4.45 -14.54
N GLY A 440 -26.65 4.03 -14.35
CA GLY A 440 -25.67 3.78 -15.42
C GLY A 440 -24.25 4.19 -15.03
N PRO A 441 -23.20 3.54 -15.57
CA PRO A 441 -21.82 3.81 -15.18
C PRO A 441 -21.45 5.27 -15.37
N TRP A 442 -20.57 5.79 -14.51
CA TRP A 442 -20.06 7.19 -14.56
C TRP A 442 -21.06 8.30 -14.23
N ASN A 443 -22.33 7.99 -14.02
CA ASN A 443 -23.31 8.99 -13.60
C ASN A 443 -23.26 9.18 -12.09
N ILE A 444 -22.91 10.39 -11.66
CA ILE A 444 -23.04 10.81 -10.26
C ILE A 444 -24.47 11.26 -10.03
N HIS A 445 -25.12 10.65 -9.06
CA HIS A 445 -26.47 10.93 -8.63
C HIS A 445 -26.46 11.46 -7.20
N TYR A 446 -27.37 12.39 -6.92
CA TYR A 446 -27.60 12.90 -5.58
C TYR A 446 -29.05 12.64 -5.21
N ARG A 447 -29.28 12.07 -4.03
CA ARG A 447 -30.62 11.97 -3.44
C ARG A 447 -30.59 12.16 -1.95
N THR A 448 -31.76 12.51 -1.42
CA THR A 448 -31.99 12.65 0.01
C THR A 448 -32.73 11.42 0.51
N LEU A 449 -32.24 10.85 1.59
CA LEU A 449 -32.80 9.67 2.25
C LEU A 449 -33.17 10.00 3.69
N THR A 450 -34.07 9.20 4.27
CA THR A 450 -34.45 9.32 5.68
C THR A 450 -33.83 8.15 6.44
N ASN A 451 -33.10 8.44 7.52
CA ASN A 451 -32.55 7.38 8.37
C ASN A 451 -33.56 6.99 9.47
N LEU A 452 -34.13 5.81 9.34
CA LEU A 452 -34.98 5.15 10.33
C LEU A 452 -34.20 4.07 11.13
N GLY A 453 -32.87 4.04 11.00
CA GLY A 453 -31.99 3.03 11.61
C GLY A 453 -31.77 1.79 10.76
N GLN A 454 -32.19 1.80 9.49
CA GLN A 454 -32.10 0.68 8.55
C GLN A 454 -30.75 0.60 7.80
N TYR A 455 -29.96 1.67 7.84
CA TYR A 455 -28.76 1.84 7.02
C TYR A 455 -27.47 1.58 7.79
N TRP A 456 -26.47 1.03 7.10
CA TRP A 456 -25.13 0.85 7.66
C TRP A 456 -24.16 1.92 7.15
N PHE A 457 -23.57 2.67 8.07
CA PHE A 457 -22.59 3.71 7.79
C PHE A 457 -21.20 3.26 8.23
N VAL A 458 -20.26 3.33 7.31
CA VAL A 458 -18.83 3.08 7.54
C VAL A 458 -18.13 4.43 7.73
N HIS A 459 -17.47 4.63 8.87
CA HIS A 459 -16.87 5.89 9.26
C HIS A 459 -15.37 5.94 9.06
#